data_AF-A0AB39ZL26-F1
#
_entry.id   AF-A0AB39ZL26-F1
#
_cell.length_a   1.000
_cell.length_b   1.000
_cell.length_c   1.000
_cell.angle_alpha   90.00
_cell.angle_beta   90.00
_cell.angle_gamma   90.00
#
_symmetry.space_group_name_H-M   'P 1'
#
loop_
_entity.id
_entity.type
_entity.pdbx_description
1 polymer ?
#
loop_
_entity_poly.entity_id
_entity_poly.type
_entity_poly.pdbx_seq_one_letter_code
_entity_poly.pdbx_strand_id
1 'polypeptide(L)'
;MSGPTPDYLCADQVKSQNNSLFDKVNEIQNDLNSAVSELRGVKDAVEMLTKAVGTLTEYVEQTTQVEPEIHDKMDDYFPLKSDEELSEIDEKINQGRGDRYIKHMVRLLSQEKMSRSIRNIFSDDIILSYNLEGAQHKKRLKSFEHFVRALLLAIGQVNPSESAERALSKAMRCVKTLHAGKRKSEGPALEVKVKVKTSRKLEIFEYFPIKSDDELSEIDEKINKGNCDRYIEHMVLLLSRQKMSRSIRNIFSEALILNYNLDGSQSKKKLNIFENFLPALLNAVSQVEPTVPAKKALTKAMRCVKNLHSSRKGKTNQS
;
A
#
# COMPACT_ATOMS: atom_id res chain seq x y z
N MET A 1 21.22 -18.12 -105.82
CA MET A 1 21.42 -18.10 -104.36
C MET A 1 21.26 -16.66 -103.90
N SER A 2 20.02 -16.24 -103.62
CA SER A 2 19.72 -14.88 -103.14
C SER A 2 19.78 -14.91 -101.62
N GLY A 3 20.86 -14.39 -101.04
CA GLY A 3 20.98 -14.22 -99.59
C GLY A 3 20.06 -13.07 -99.12
N PRO A 4 19.50 -13.15 -97.90
CA PRO A 4 18.63 -12.11 -97.39
C PRO A 4 19.45 -10.83 -97.12
N THR A 5 19.01 -9.72 -97.70
CA THR A 5 19.52 -8.38 -97.38
C THR A 5 19.26 -8.06 -95.91
N PRO A 6 20.24 -7.56 -95.15
CA PRO A 6 20.01 -7.14 -93.77
C PRO A 6 19.05 -5.96 -93.76
N ASP A 7 17.97 -6.04 -92.98
CA ASP A 7 17.12 -4.90 -92.65
C ASP A 7 17.95 -3.87 -91.87
N TYR A 8 18.58 -2.95 -92.60
CA TYR A 8 19.21 -1.78 -92.02
C TYR A 8 18.10 -0.85 -91.53
N LEU A 9 17.91 -0.80 -90.20
CA LEU A 9 17.07 0.20 -89.54
C LEU A 9 17.36 1.59 -90.10
N CYS A 10 16.31 2.28 -90.57
CA CYS A 10 16.39 3.61 -91.16
C CYS A 10 17.09 4.58 -90.19
N ALA A 11 18.19 5.21 -90.65
CA ALA A 11 19.04 6.08 -89.83
C ALA A 11 18.28 7.23 -89.14
N ASP A 12 17.21 7.71 -89.77
CA ASP A 12 16.35 8.76 -89.23
C ASP A 12 15.56 8.31 -88.00
N GLN A 13 15.17 7.03 -87.94
CA GLN A 13 14.45 6.46 -86.80
C GLN A 13 15.36 6.29 -85.58
N VAL A 14 16.62 5.88 -85.81
CA VAL A 14 17.64 5.80 -84.76
C VAL A 14 17.98 7.18 -84.22
N LYS A 15 18.08 8.19 -85.09
CA LYS A 15 18.36 9.57 -84.69
C LYS A 15 17.22 10.18 -83.87
N SER A 16 15.98 9.92 -84.25
CA SER A 16 14.78 10.32 -83.50
C SER A 16 14.71 9.68 -82.11
N GLN A 17 15.00 8.38 -82.01
CA GLN A 17 15.07 7.66 -80.73
C GLN A 17 16.17 8.20 -79.81
N ASN A 18 17.35 8.49 -80.36
CA ASN A 18 18.45 9.08 -79.60
C ASN A 18 18.10 10.47 -79.07
N ASN A 19 17.48 11.33 -79.88
CA ASN A 19 17.02 12.65 -79.43
C ASN A 19 16.00 12.53 -78.28
N SER A 20 15.03 11.61 -78.40
CA SER A 20 14.06 11.36 -77.32
C SER A 20 14.71 10.82 -76.04
N LEU A 21 15.76 10.00 -76.15
CA LEU A 21 16.54 9.56 -74.99
C LEU A 21 17.30 10.72 -74.35
N PHE A 22 17.90 11.60 -75.15
CA PHE A 22 18.57 12.80 -74.64
C PHE A 22 17.60 13.71 -73.88
N ASP A 23 16.38 13.93 -74.41
CA ASP A 23 15.36 14.74 -73.73
C ASP A 23 14.96 14.13 -72.38
N LYS A 24 14.73 12.80 -72.32
CA LYS A 24 14.42 12.09 -71.08
C LYS A 24 15.57 12.14 -70.06
N VAL A 25 16.81 12.03 -70.52
CA VAL A 25 17.98 12.14 -69.65
C VAL A 25 18.07 13.55 -69.06
N ASN A 26 17.79 14.58 -69.85
CA ASN A 26 17.77 15.96 -69.37
C ASN A 26 16.64 16.21 -68.36
N GLU A 27 15.46 15.64 -68.60
CA GLU A 27 14.32 15.71 -67.68
C GLU A 27 14.66 15.05 -66.32
N ILE A 28 15.18 13.82 -66.34
CA ILE A 28 15.62 13.11 -65.13
C ILE A 28 16.72 13.88 -64.40
N GLN A 29 17.65 14.49 -65.13
CA GLN A 29 18.73 15.29 -64.54
C GLN A 29 18.18 16.53 -63.83
N ASN A 30 17.16 17.17 -64.39
CA ASN A 30 16.50 18.33 -63.77
C ASN A 30 15.71 17.92 -62.52
N ASP A 31 14.95 16.83 -62.59
CA ASP A 31 14.19 16.30 -61.46
C ASP A 31 15.13 15.89 -60.31
N LEU A 32 16.26 15.26 -60.64
CA LEU A 32 17.27 14.89 -59.66
C LEU A 32 17.87 16.13 -58.97
N ASN A 33 18.19 17.17 -59.74
CA ASN A 33 18.70 18.43 -59.19
C ASN A 33 17.67 19.13 -58.30
N SER A 34 16.38 19.06 -58.65
CA SER A 34 15.28 19.59 -57.84
C SER A 34 15.16 18.82 -56.52
N ALA A 35 15.10 17.48 -56.57
CA ALA A 35 14.99 16.63 -55.39
C ALA A 35 16.20 16.77 -54.45
N VAL A 36 17.41 16.90 -54.98
CA VAL A 36 18.61 17.14 -54.17
C VAL A 36 18.54 18.50 -53.47
N SER A 37 17.98 19.51 -54.13
CA SER A 37 17.79 20.84 -53.54
C SER A 37 16.76 20.81 -52.39
N GLU A 38 15.65 20.09 -52.58
CA GLU A 38 14.66 19.87 -51.52
C GLU A 38 15.23 19.08 -50.33
N LEU A 39 15.96 17.99 -50.59
CA LEU A 39 16.62 17.20 -49.55
C LEU A 39 17.62 18.03 -48.74
N ARG A 40 18.34 18.94 -49.41
CA ARG A 40 19.22 19.89 -48.73
C ARG A 40 18.44 20.81 -47.79
N GLY A 41 17.30 21.35 -48.25
CA GLY A 41 16.42 22.17 -47.42
C GLY A 41 15.87 21.42 -46.20
N VAL A 42 15.46 20.16 -46.37
CA VAL A 42 15.01 19.29 -45.27
C VAL A 42 16.15 19.04 -44.27
N LYS A 43 17.36 18.75 -44.75
CA LYS A 43 18.52 18.52 -43.90
C LYS A 43 18.83 19.75 -43.04
N ASP A 44 18.81 20.95 -43.63
CA ASP A 44 19.06 22.20 -42.91
C ASP A 44 17.99 22.45 -41.83
N ALA A 45 16.72 22.17 -42.12
CA ALA A 45 15.62 22.27 -41.16
C ALA A 45 15.77 21.27 -39.98
N VAL A 46 16.17 20.02 -40.27
CA VAL A 46 16.44 19.01 -39.23
C VAL A 46 17.62 19.42 -38.34
N GLU A 47 18.67 20.01 -38.90
CA GLU A 47 19.79 20.51 -38.12
C GLU A 47 19.36 21.65 -37.18
N MET A 48 18.53 22.59 -37.66
CA MET A 48 17.98 23.65 -36.80
C MET A 48 17.10 23.10 -35.69
N LEU A 49 16.23 22.12 -36.00
CA LEU A 49 15.39 21.46 -34.99
C LEU A 49 16.23 20.71 -33.96
N THR A 50 17.30 20.03 -34.39
CA THR A 50 18.21 19.32 -33.48
C THR A 50 18.89 20.28 -32.51
N LYS A 51 19.34 21.44 -33.00
CA LYS A 51 19.90 22.50 -32.14
C LYS A 51 18.86 23.04 -31.16
N ALA A 52 17.65 23.32 -31.62
CA ALA A 52 16.55 23.82 -30.78
C ALA A 52 16.16 22.79 -29.69
N VAL A 53 16.07 21.51 -30.03
CA VAL A 53 15.83 20.42 -29.07
C VAL A 53 16.99 20.29 -28.08
N GLY A 54 18.24 20.44 -28.53
CA GLY A 54 19.41 20.46 -27.64
C GLY A 54 19.31 21.58 -26.61
N THR A 55 19.01 22.81 -27.05
CA THR A 55 18.83 23.97 -26.15
C THR A 55 17.63 23.80 -25.21
N LEU A 56 16.52 23.23 -25.68
CA LEU A 56 15.37 22.91 -24.82
C LEU A 56 15.71 21.83 -23.80
N THR A 57 16.51 20.83 -24.19
CA THR A 57 16.98 19.77 -23.28
C THR A 57 17.92 20.36 -22.22
N GLU A 58 18.86 21.21 -22.60
CA GLU A 58 19.71 21.96 -21.66
C GLU A 58 18.89 22.87 -20.74
N TYR A 59 17.84 23.53 -21.24
CA TYR A 59 16.94 24.33 -20.40
C TYR A 59 16.12 23.47 -19.43
N VAL A 60 15.66 22.29 -19.85
CA VAL A 60 15.01 21.31 -18.99
C VAL A 60 15.98 20.78 -17.94
N GLU A 61 17.23 20.51 -18.31
CA GLU A 61 18.30 20.12 -17.39
C GLU A 61 18.63 21.25 -16.40
N GLN A 62 18.74 22.50 -16.85
CA GLN A 62 18.99 23.65 -15.98
C GLN A 62 17.80 23.94 -15.05
N THR A 63 16.56 23.78 -15.53
CA THR A 63 15.36 23.94 -14.69
C THR A 63 15.14 22.78 -13.73
N THR A 64 15.68 21.58 -14.03
CA THR A 64 15.70 20.45 -13.10
C THR A 64 16.89 20.49 -12.13
N GLN A 65 17.99 21.16 -12.49
CA GLN A 65 19.21 21.31 -11.66
C GLN A 65 19.16 22.47 -10.63
N VAL A 66 18.05 23.22 -10.52
CA VAL A 66 17.85 24.20 -9.42
C VAL A 66 17.18 23.58 -8.18
N GLU A 67 16.81 22.30 -8.19
CA GLU A 67 16.57 21.59 -6.93
C GLU A 67 17.91 21.07 -6.40
N PRO A 68 18.45 21.61 -5.29
CA PRO A 68 19.63 20.99 -4.69
C PRO A 68 19.26 19.54 -4.35
N GLU A 69 20.12 18.62 -4.79
CA GLU A 69 20.20 17.23 -4.34
C GLU A 69 20.54 17.19 -2.84
N ILE A 70 19.60 17.65 -2.01
CA ILE A 70 19.37 17.04 -0.73
C ILE A 70 18.36 15.96 -1.08
N HIS A 71 18.83 14.72 -1.22
CA HIS A 71 17.97 13.55 -1.09
C HIS A 71 17.43 13.58 0.35
N ASP A 72 16.43 14.42 0.58
CA ASP A 72 15.63 14.43 1.80
C ASP A 72 15.02 13.03 1.87
N LYS A 73 15.60 12.18 2.71
CA LYS A 73 15.01 10.89 3.05
C LYS A 73 13.69 11.21 3.71
N MET A 74 12.62 11.30 2.91
CA MET A 74 11.30 11.68 3.42
C MET A 74 10.79 10.72 4.49
N ASP A 75 11.31 9.50 4.50
CA ASP A 75 11.07 8.50 5.53
C ASP A 75 11.59 8.92 6.92
N ASP A 76 12.56 9.85 7.00
CA ASP A 76 13.09 10.34 8.27
C ASP A 76 12.17 11.39 8.92
N TYR A 77 11.29 12.03 8.14
CA TYR A 77 10.34 13.06 8.63
C TYR A 77 9.06 12.47 9.22
N PHE A 78 8.77 11.20 8.95
CA PHE A 78 7.53 10.57 9.35
C PHE A 78 7.80 9.30 10.17
N PRO A 79 6.97 8.98 11.17
CA PRO A 79 5.79 9.71 11.63
C PRO A 79 6.13 10.90 12.55
N LEU A 80 5.29 11.94 12.54
CA LEU A 80 5.45 13.15 13.35
C LEU A 80 5.15 12.89 14.83
N LYS A 81 6.09 13.25 15.71
CA LYS A 81 6.11 12.92 17.15
C LYS A 81 5.86 14.12 18.04
N SER A 82 6.14 15.34 17.57
CA SER A 82 6.05 16.54 18.38
C SER A 82 5.43 17.74 17.66
N ASP A 83 5.14 18.80 18.42
CA ASP A 83 4.65 20.07 17.88
C ASP A 83 5.73 20.76 17.05
N GLU A 84 7.00 20.59 17.42
CA GLU A 84 8.16 21.13 16.73
C GLU A 84 8.29 20.49 15.34
N GLU A 85 8.15 19.16 15.25
CA GLU A 85 8.17 18.45 13.96
C GLU A 85 6.99 18.85 13.07
N LEU A 86 5.79 19.08 13.65
CA LEU A 86 4.63 19.60 12.91
C LEU A 86 4.89 21.00 12.33
N SER A 87 5.46 21.88 13.14
CA SER A 87 5.82 23.26 12.73
C SER A 87 6.87 23.23 11.63
N GLU A 88 7.92 22.41 11.79
CA GLU A 88 9.00 22.26 10.82
C GLU A 88 8.48 21.78 9.46
N ILE A 89 7.62 20.76 9.44
CA ILE A 89 7.05 20.27 8.19
C ILE A 89 6.06 21.27 7.57
N ASP A 90 5.27 21.98 8.37
CA ASP A 90 4.37 23.04 7.87
C ASP A 90 5.14 24.14 7.13
N GLU A 91 6.25 24.60 7.72
CA GLU A 91 7.15 25.57 7.10
C GLU A 91 7.81 25.01 5.83
N LYS A 92 8.30 23.76 5.85
CA LYS A 92 8.91 23.13 4.67
C LYS A 92 7.93 22.95 3.51
N ILE A 93 6.65 22.68 3.81
CA ILE A 93 5.60 22.58 2.78
C ILE A 93 5.33 23.97 2.17
N ASN A 94 5.35 25.03 2.98
CA ASN A 94 5.15 26.41 2.52
C ASN A 94 6.25 26.89 1.55
N GLN A 95 7.47 26.37 1.66
CA GLN A 95 8.63 26.73 0.81
C GLN A 95 8.55 26.18 -0.64
N GLY A 96 7.36 25.93 -1.16
CA GLY A 96 7.15 25.47 -2.56
C GLY A 96 7.42 23.98 -2.80
N ARG A 97 7.73 23.20 -1.74
CA ARG A 97 7.99 21.75 -1.84
C ARG A 97 6.75 20.87 -1.61
N GLY A 98 5.56 21.46 -1.58
CA GLY A 98 4.31 20.79 -1.19
C GLY A 98 3.99 19.51 -1.97
N ASP A 99 4.24 19.48 -3.28
CA ASP A 99 3.95 18.30 -4.13
C ASP A 99 4.74 17.07 -3.72
N ARG A 100 5.98 17.24 -3.25
CA ARG A 100 6.85 16.15 -2.80
C ARG A 100 6.28 15.52 -1.52
N TYR A 101 5.86 16.35 -0.57
CA TYR A 101 5.20 15.92 0.66
C TYR A 101 3.86 15.25 0.37
N ILE A 102 3.04 15.80 -0.52
CA ILE A 102 1.75 15.20 -0.90
C ILE A 102 1.97 13.80 -1.48
N LYS A 103 2.87 13.64 -2.44
CA LYS A 103 3.20 12.32 -3.04
C LYS A 103 3.68 11.33 -1.98
N HIS A 104 4.52 11.78 -1.06
CA HIS A 104 5.01 10.93 0.02
C HIS A 104 3.90 10.52 1.00
N MET A 105 3.05 11.46 1.42
CA MET A 105 1.89 11.18 2.27
C MET A 105 0.92 10.21 1.59
N VAL A 106 0.66 10.35 0.28
CA VAL A 106 -0.13 9.39 -0.49
C VAL A 106 0.47 7.99 -0.39
N ARG A 107 1.78 7.85 -0.64
CA ARG A 107 2.49 6.57 -0.52
C ARG A 107 2.30 5.95 0.87
N LEU A 108 2.49 6.72 1.94
CA LEU A 108 2.34 6.26 3.31
C LEU A 108 0.90 5.86 3.65
N LEU A 109 -0.09 6.62 3.16
CA LEU A 109 -1.51 6.38 3.40
C LEU A 109 -2.05 5.19 2.61
N SER A 110 -1.47 4.86 1.45
CA SER A 110 -1.85 3.73 0.59
C SER A 110 -1.38 2.36 1.08
N GLN A 111 -0.47 2.29 2.05
CA GLN A 111 0.10 1.02 2.53
C GLN A 111 -0.94 0.11 3.20
N GLU A 112 -1.91 0.70 3.91
CA GLU A 112 -2.94 -0.03 4.64
C GLU A 112 -4.27 0.72 4.66
N LYS A 113 -5.25 0.21 5.42
CA LYS A 113 -6.49 0.94 5.72
C LYS A 113 -6.17 2.25 6.43
N MET A 114 -6.91 3.31 6.07
CA MET A 114 -6.74 4.69 6.58
C MET A 114 -6.53 4.81 8.10
N SER A 115 -7.25 4.03 8.92
CA SER A 115 -7.11 4.07 10.38
C SER A 115 -5.79 3.49 10.93
N ARG A 116 -5.08 2.71 10.12
CA ARG A 116 -3.75 2.18 10.43
C ARG A 116 -2.66 3.01 9.77
N SER A 117 -2.80 3.29 8.47
CA SER A 117 -1.81 4.06 7.72
C SER A 117 -1.68 5.52 8.17
N ILE A 118 -2.68 6.09 8.84
CA ILE A 118 -2.55 7.42 9.48
C ILE A 118 -1.44 7.47 10.55
N ARG A 119 -1.06 6.31 11.12
CA ARG A 119 0.05 6.18 12.07
C ARG A 119 1.42 6.26 11.41
N ASN A 120 1.47 6.16 10.08
CA ASN A 120 2.68 6.43 9.30
C ASN A 120 2.88 7.95 9.14
N ILE A 121 1.83 8.76 9.30
CA ILE A 121 1.92 10.23 9.25
C ILE A 121 2.12 10.81 10.65
N PHE A 122 1.36 10.32 11.63
CA PHE A 122 1.39 10.82 13.00
C PHE A 122 1.73 9.72 13.99
N SER A 123 2.55 10.05 14.98
CA SER A 123 2.66 9.26 16.19
C SER A 123 1.32 9.18 16.94
N ASP A 124 1.20 8.17 17.80
CA ASP A 124 0.04 8.03 18.67
C ASP A 124 -0.13 9.25 19.61
N ASP A 125 0.96 9.89 20.03
CA ASP A 125 0.94 11.06 20.90
C ASP A 125 0.33 12.29 20.21
N ILE A 126 0.71 12.55 18.96
CA ILE A 126 0.08 13.58 18.12
C ILE A 126 -1.40 13.25 17.91
N ILE A 127 -1.72 12.00 17.55
CA ILE A 127 -3.13 11.62 17.31
C ILE A 127 -3.97 11.84 18.57
N LEU A 128 -3.46 11.52 19.77
CA LEU A 128 -4.20 11.67 21.02
C LEU A 128 -4.39 13.13 21.45
N SER A 129 -3.36 13.95 21.25
CA SER A 129 -3.32 15.36 21.68
C SER A 129 -4.02 16.31 20.71
N TYR A 130 -4.18 15.95 19.43
CA TYR A 130 -4.78 16.82 18.41
C TYR A 130 -6.19 16.39 17.97
N ASN A 131 -7.00 17.34 17.53
CA ASN A 131 -8.10 17.10 16.59
C ASN A 131 -8.15 18.25 15.57
N LEU A 132 -9.01 18.17 14.54
CA LEU A 132 -9.02 19.18 13.48
C LEU A 132 -9.29 20.61 14.00
N GLU A 133 -10.20 20.78 14.97
CA GLU A 133 -10.70 22.09 15.39
C GLU A 133 -10.17 22.60 16.74
N GLY A 134 -9.43 21.80 17.49
CA GLY A 134 -8.96 22.14 18.85
C GLY A 134 -10.01 21.96 19.96
N ALA A 135 -11.05 21.17 19.72
CA ALA A 135 -12.14 20.99 20.70
C ALA A 135 -11.75 20.04 21.85
N GLN A 136 -12.43 20.13 23.00
CA GLN A 136 -12.29 19.20 24.14
C GLN A 136 -10.84 19.07 24.68
N HIS A 137 -10.19 20.21 24.95
CA HIS A 137 -8.81 20.29 25.47
C HIS A 137 -7.75 19.62 24.58
N LYS A 138 -8.04 19.50 23.29
CA LYS A 138 -7.07 19.03 22.28
C LYS A 138 -6.54 20.20 21.49
N LYS A 139 -5.33 20.06 21.00
CA LYS A 139 -4.70 21.04 20.11
C LYS A 139 -5.38 21.01 18.73
N ARG A 140 -5.39 22.15 18.05
CA ARG A 140 -6.05 22.34 16.75
C ARG A 140 -5.08 21.99 15.64
N LEU A 141 -5.32 20.90 14.91
CA LEU A 141 -4.43 20.51 13.82
C LEU A 141 -4.46 21.55 12.69
N LYS A 142 -5.61 22.20 12.46
CA LYS A 142 -5.75 23.31 11.50
C LYS A 142 -4.90 24.55 11.81
N SER A 143 -4.16 24.60 12.92
CA SER A 143 -3.14 25.65 13.11
C SER A 143 -1.93 25.48 12.19
N PHE A 144 -1.69 24.27 11.68
CA PHE A 144 -0.65 23.96 10.69
C PHE A 144 -1.31 23.95 9.29
N GLU A 145 -1.51 25.14 8.73
CA GLU A 145 -2.36 25.35 7.55
C GLU A 145 -1.83 24.59 6.31
N HIS A 146 -0.53 24.71 6.04
CA HIS A 146 0.11 24.15 4.85
C HIS A 146 0.16 22.63 4.92
N PHE A 147 0.52 22.09 6.09
CA PHE A 147 0.54 20.68 6.37
C PHE A 147 -0.85 20.06 6.30
N VAL A 148 -1.85 20.65 6.95
CA VAL A 148 -3.23 20.13 6.91
C VAL A 148 -3.78 20.16 5.48
N ARG A 149 -3.53 21.23 4.73
CA ARG A 149 -3.94 21.31 3.32
C ARG A 149 -3.30 20.18 2.49
N ALA A 150 -1.99 19.99 2.62
CA ALA A 150 -1.27 18.92 1.92
C ALA A 150 -1.79 17.52 2.30
N LEU A 151 -2.02 17.28 3.60
CA LEU A 151 -2.55 16.02 4.11
C LEU A 151 -3.97 15.74 3.59
N LEU A 152 -4.85 16.75 3.56
CA LEU A 152 -6.21 16.58 3.05
C LEU A 152 -6.22 16.29 1.53
N LEU A 153 -5.32 16.90 0.77
CA LEU A 153 -5.12 16.57 -0.64
C LEU A 153 -4.66 15.12 -0.81
N ALA A 154 -3.69 14.67 -0.02
CA ALA A 154 -3.21 13.29 -0.05
C ALA A 154 -4.32 12.28 0.31
N ILE A 155 -5.09 12.55 1.37
CA ILE A 155 -6.22 11.70 1.78
C ILE A 155 -7.29 11.65 0.68
N GLY A 156 -7.60 12.78 0.03
CA GLY A 156 -8.55 12.83 -1.07
C GLY A 156 -8.17 11.94 -2.25
N GLN A 157 -6.87 11.76 -2.51
CA GLN A 157 -6.38 10.84 -3.54
C GLN A 157 -6.52 9.36 -3.13
N VAL A 158 -6.29 9.03 -1.86
CA VAL A 158 -6.33 7.64 -1.36
C VAL A 158 -7.76 7.17 -1.05
N ASN A 159 -8.65 8.07 -0.63
CA ASN A 159 -10.01 7.75 -0.23
C ASN A 159 -11.02 8.73 -0.88
N PRO A 160 -11.28 8.57 -2.20
CA PRO A 160 -12.16 9.49 -2.94
C PRO A 160 -13.65 9.36 -2.57
N SER A 161 -14.03 8.31 -1.83
CA SER A 161 -15.44 7.99 -1.53
C SER A 161 -16.05 8.81 -0.38
N GLU A 162 -15.25 9.51 0.43
CA GLU A 162 -15.74 10.39 1.50
C GLU A 162 -14.89 11.66 1.60
N SER A 163 -15.38 12.72 2.25
CA SER A 163 -14.58 13.94 2.39
C SER A 163 -13.30 13.69 3.19
N ALA A 164 -12.20 14.30 2.76
CA ALA A 164 -10.88 14.08 3.37
C ALA A 164 -10.86 14.40 4.87
N GLU A 165 -11.53 15.48 5.30
CA GLU A 165 -11.64 15.84 6.72
C GLU A 165 -12.40 14.78 7.54
N ARG A 166 -13.44 14.19 6.95
CA ARG A 166 -14.23 13.13 7.59
C ARG A 166 -13.43 11.83 7.68
N ALA A 167 -12.72 11.46 6.63
CA ALA A 167 -11.80 10.32 6.61
C ALA A 167 -10.71 10.47 7.69
N LEU A 168 -10.04 11.63 7.74
CA LEU A 168 -9.02 11.94 8.74
C LEU A 168 -9.57 11.88 10.17
N SER A 169 -10.70 12.54 10.42
CA SER A 169 -11.36 12.55 11.73
C SER A 169 -11.73 11.14 12.19
N LYS A 170 -12.26 10.32 11.28
CA LYS A 170 -12.64 8.93 11.55
C LYS A 170 -11.41 8.07 11.84
N ALA A 171 -10.35 8.21 11.06
CA ALA A 171 -9.09 7.50 11.25
C ALA A 171 -8.45 7.82 12.62
N MET A 172 -8.29 9.10 12.95
CA MET A 172 -7.80 9.54 14.26
C MET A 172 -8.71 9.08 15.40
N ARG A 173 -10.04 9.12 15.21
CA ARG A 173 -10.99 8.62 16.22
C ARG A 173 -10.83 7.12 16.44
N CYS A 174 -10.68 6.31 15.40
CA CYS A 174 -10.41 4.89 15.53
C CYS A 174 -9.15 4.64 16.38
N VAL A 175 -8.06 5.38 16.11
CA VAL A 175 -6.83 5.30 16.90
C VAL A 175 -7.05 5.72 18.36
N LYS A 176 -7.75 6.84 18.61
CA LYS A 176 -8.11 7.29 19.96
C LYS A 176 -8.94 6.28 20.73
N THR A 177 -9.94 5.68 20.10
CA THR A 177 -10.81 4.68 20.74
C THR A 177 -10.02 3.41 21.08
N LEU A 178 -9.06 3.01 20.23
CA LEU A 178 -8.12 1.93 20.54
C LEU A 178 -7.27 2.25 21.77
N HIS A 179 -6.86 3.50 21.95
CA HIS A 179 -6.10 3.96 23.13
C HIS A 179 -6.94 4.16 24.39
N ALA A 180 -8.16 4.67 24.27
CA ALA A 180 -9.08 4.83 25.40
C ALA A 180 -9.48 3.47 26.00
N GLY A 181 -9.57 2.43 25.17
CA GLY A 181 -9.75 1.05 25.62
C GLY A 181 -8.58 0.51 26.48
N LYS A 182 -7.38 1.07 26.34
CA LYS A 182 -6.19 0.72 27.15
C LYS A 182 -6.17 1.41 28.52
N ARG A 183 -6.81 2.59 28.68
CA ARG A 183 -6.81 3.35 29.95
C ARG A 183 -7.89 2.95 30.95
N LYS A 184 -8.94 2.23 30.55
CA LYS A 184 -10.02 1.80 31.47
C LYS A 184 -9.66 0.58 32.35
N SER A 185 -8.47 0.00 32.20
CA SER A 185 -7.96 -1.10 33.03
C SER A 185 -7.02 -0.65 34.16
N GLU A 186 -6.76 0.66 34.30
CA GLU A 186 -5.90 1.21 35.36
C GLU A 186 -6.73 2.16 36.25
N GLY A 187 -7.16 1.66 37.41
CA GLY A 187 -7.79 2.44 38.49
C GLY A 187 -6.76 3.09 39.42
N PRO A 188 -7.15 4.06 40.27
CA PRO A 188 -6.24 5.04 40.84
C PRO A 188 -5.55 4.50 42.11
N ALA A 189 -4.24 4.70 42.23
CA ALA A 189 -3.55 4.60 43.52
C ALA A 189 -2.32 5.51 43.60
N LEU A 190 -2.31 6.22 44.73
CA LEU A 190 -1.31 6.99 45.45
C LEU A 190 0.17 6.69 45.18
N GLU A 191 0.96 7.74 45.40
CA GLU A 191 2.39 7.90 45.22
C GLU A 191 3.29 6.77 45.76
N VAL A 192 4.35 6.48 45.00
CA VAL A 192 5.78 6.42 45.39
C VAL A 192 6.54 5.27 44.70
N LYS A 193 7.68 5.67 44.10
CA LYS A 193 8.85 4.92 43.62
C LYS A 193 8.79 4.24 42.25
N VAL A 194 9.34 4.99 41.30
CA VAL A 194 9.91 4.58 40.01
C VAL A 194 10.62 3.22 40.10
N LYS A 195 10.08 2.23 39.39
CA LYS A 195 10.87 1.18 38.72
C LYS A 195 10.30 0.99 37.31
N VAL A 196 11.10 1.42 36.34
CA VAL A 196 10.97 1.22 34.90
C VAL A 196 10.46 -0.18 34.58
N LYS A 197 9.32 -0.30 33.88
CA LYS A 197 8.83 -1.55 33.29
C LYS A 197 8.48 -1.35 31.81
N THR A 198 9.55 -1.28 31.03
CA THR A 198 9.76 -1.92 29.73
C THR A 198 8.57 -2.02 28.76
N SER A 199 8.57 -1.08 27.82
CA SER A 199 7.91 -1.10 26.52
C SER A 199 8.23 -2.38 25.72
N ARG A 200 7.28 -3.32 25.63
CA ARG A 200 7.21 -4.35 24.55
C ARG A 200 5.77 -4.91 24.47
N LYS A 201 4.78 -4.26 23.84
CA LYS A 201 3.40 -4.82 23.80
C LYS A 201 2.72 -4.80 22.43
N LEU A 202 3.46 -5.06 21.34
CA LEU A 202 2.87 -5.09 19.98
C LEU A 202 3.13 -6.35 19.14
N GLU A 203 4.05 -7.25 19.50
CA GLU A 203 4.40 -8.36 18.58
C GLU A 203 3.33 -9.47 18.48
N ILE A 204 2.54 -9.73 19.53
CA ILE A 204 1.64 -10.91 19.55
C ILE A 204 0.34 -10.68 18.76
N PHE A 205 -0.10 -9.43 18.59
CA PHE A 205 -1.38 -9.10 17.94
C PHE A 205 -1.39 -9.41 16.44
N GLU A 206 -0.23 -9.40 15.77
CA GLU A 206 -0.12 -9.64 14.33
C GLU A 206 -0.31 -11.11 13.95
N TYR A 207 -0.08 -12.04 14.88
CA TYR A 207 -0.25 -13.48 14.64
C TYR A 207 -1.72 -13.94 14.61
N PHE A 208 -2.68 -13.04 14.86
CA PHE A 208 -4.10 -13.37 14.93
C PHE A 208 -4.96 -12.49 14.01
N PRO A 209 -5.99 -13.02 13.35
CA PRO A 209 -6.36 -14.44 13.31
C PRO A 209 -5.40 -15.23 12.42
N ILE A 210 -4.99 -16.42 12.87
CA ILE A 210 -4.14 -17.36 12.15
C ILE A 210 -4.88 -17.79 10.89
N LYS A 211 -4.22 -17.79 9.73
CA LYS A 211 -4.86 -18.01 8.41
C LYS A 211 -4.42 -19.29 7.73
N SER A 212 -3.20 -19.75 7.96
CA SER A 212 -2.59 -20.91 7.30
C SER A 212 -1.99 -21.90 8.30
N ASP A 213 -1.62 -23.07 7.80
CA ASP A 213 -0.92 -24.10 8.59
C ASP A 213 0.51 -23.66 8.96
N ASP A 214 1.15 -22.88 8.07
CA ASP A 214 2.49 -22.32 8.30
C ASP A 214 2.46 -21.30 9.45
N GLU A 215 1.51 -20.37 9.44
CA GLU A 215 1.33 -19.39 10.54
C GLU A 215 1.02 -20.10 11.89
N LEU A 216 0.30 -21.23 11.84
CA LEU A 216 -0.03 -22.04 13.01
C LEU A 216 1.20 -22.78 13.56
N SER A 217 2.12 -23.19 12.70
CA SER A 217 3.39 -23.83 13.09
C SER A 217 4.37 -22.79 13.65
N GLU A 218 4.49 -21.64 12.99
CA GLU A 218 5.34 -20.53 13.45
C GLU A 218 4.95 -20.03 14.85
N ILE A 219 3.64 -19.91 15.14
CA ILE A 219 3.20 -19.46 16.46
C ILE A 219 3.44 -20.53 17.54
N ASP A 220 3.32 -21.81 17.20
CA ASP A 220 3.62 -22.92 18.11
C ASP A 220 5.10 -22.95 18.49
N GLU A 221 6.01 -22.71 17.54
CA GLU A 221 7.45 -22.60 17.79
C GLU A 221 7.82 -21.35 18.61
N LYS A 222 7.11 -20.24 18.40
CA LYS A 222 7.35 -18.99 19.14
C LYS A 222 6.90 -19.04 20.59
N ILE A 223 5.89 -19.83 20.91
CA ILE A 223 5.40 -19.97 22.28
C ILE A 223 6.37 -20.85 23.06
N ASN A 224 6.89 -20.31 24.15
CA ASN A 224 7.74 -21.02 25.09
C ASN A 224 7.40 -20.64 26.53
N LYS A 225 7.99 -21.32 27.51
CA LYS A 225 7.70 -21.09 28.93
C LYS A 225 7.91 -19.64 29.40
N GLY A 226 8.80 -18.88 28.76
CA GLY A 226 9.12 -17.50 29.14
C GLY A 226 8.15 -16.45 28.59
N ASN A 227 7.35 -16.78 27.57
CA ASN A 227 6.41 -15.84 26.95
C ASN A 227 4.95 -16.35 26.89
N CYS A 228 4.69 -17.61 27.27
CA CYS A 228 3.39 -18.26 27.18
C CYS A 228 2.27 -17.45 27.83
N ASP A 229 2.49 -16.90 29.02
CA ASP A 229 1.49 -16.09 29.73
C ASP A 229 1.01 -14.90 28.89
N ARG A 230 1.92 -14.29 28.12
CA ARG A 230 1.58 -13.15 27.25
C ARG A 230 0.69 -13.56 26.08
N TYR A 231 0.91 -14.76 25.53
CA TYR A 231 0.05 -15.33 24.50
C TYR A 231 -1.31 -15.71 25.08
N ILE A 232 -1.35 -16.29 26.28
CA ILE A 232 -2.59 -16.63 26.98
C ILE A 232 -3.42 -15.37 27.23
N GLU A 233 -2.84 -14.33 27.84
CA GLU A 233 -3.50 -13.03 28.07
C GLU A 233 -4.07 -12.45 26.77
N HIS A 234 -3.31 -12.55 25.68
CA HIS A 234 -3.73 -12.06 24.38
C HIS A 234 -4.91 -12.87 23.81
N MET A 235 -4.82 -14.21 23.86
CA MET A 235 -5.91 -15.09 23.41
C MET A 235 -7.17 -14.86 24.24
N VAL A 236 -7.06 -14.66 25.56
CA VAL A 236 -8.18 -14.29 26.44
C VAL A 236 -8.84 -13.01 25.93
N LEU A 237 -8.06 -11.94 25.69
CA LEU A 237 -8.58 -10.68 25.15
C LEU A 237 -9.32 -10.83 23.82
N LEU A 238 -8.88 -11.73 22.94
CA LEU A 238 -9.54 -11.99 21.66
C LEU A 238 -10.83 -12.82 21.83
N LEU A 239 -10.83 -13.76 22.76
CA LEU A 239 -11.96 -14.65 23.05
C LEU A 239 -13.07 -13.97 23.88
N SER A 240 -12.74 -13.01 24.74
CA SER A 240 -13.71 -12.30 25.61
C SER A 240 -14.58 -11.26 24.88
N ARG A 241 -14.27 -10.88 23.63
CA ARG A 241 -14.96 -9.78 22.94
C ARG A 241 -16.43 -10.07 22.62
N GLN A 242 -16.79 -11.34 22.45
CA GLN A 242 -18.11 -11.81 22.07
C GLN A 242 -18.34 -13.21 22.64
N LYS A 243 -19.53 -13.78 22.40
CA LYS A 243 -19.78 -15.21 22.65
C LYS A 243 -18.69 -16.05 21.97
N MET A 244 -18.22 -17.10 22.64
CA MET A 244 -17.11 -17.96 22.21
C MET A 244 -17.23 -18.45 20.75
N SER A 245 -18.43 -18.81 20.31
CA SER A 245 -18.70 -19.24 18.93
C SER A 245 -18.46 -18.17 17.86
N ARG A 246 -18.43 -16.89 18.23
CA ARG A 246 -18.09 -15.78 17.35
C ARG A 246 -16.65 -15.33 17.55
N SER A 247 -16.19 -15.24 18.79
CA SER A 247 -14.85 -14.74 19.12
C SER A 247 -13.73 -15.71 18.76
N ILE A 248 -14.00 -17.01 18.60
CA ILE A 248 -13.01 -17.97 18.09
C ILE A 248 -12.47 -17.62 16.68
N ARG A 249 -13.25 -16.85 15.91
CA ARG A 249 -12.84 -16.31 14.59
C ARG A 249 -11.79 -15.20 14.68
N ASN A 250 -11.52 -14.70 15.88
CA ASN A 250 -10.43 -13.77 16.16
C ASN A 250 -9.11 -14.52 16.40
N ILE A 251 -9.17 -15.82 16.73
CA ILE A 251 -7.98 -16.67 16.89
C ILE A 251 -7.64 -17.35 15.57
N PHE A 252 -8.63 -17.95 14.92
CA PHE A 252 -8.45 -18.67 13.66
C PHE A 252 -9.31 -18.07 12.55
N SER A 253 -8.81 -18.10 11.33
CA SER A 253 -9.61 -17.85 10.13
C SER A 253 -10.74 -18.89 10.02
N GLU A 254 -11.82 -18.50 9.34
CA GLU A 254 -12.93 -19.44 9.09
C GLU A 254 -12.45 -20.68 8.32
N ALA A 255 -11.51 -20.51 7.38
CA ALA A 255 -10.90 -21.61 6.63
C ALA A 255 -10.18 -22.62 7.53
N LEU A 256 -9.34 -22.16 8.46
CA LEU A 256 -8.66 -23.05 9.40
C LEU A 256 -9.65 -23.76 10.32
N ILE A 257 -10.67 -23.06 10.81
CA ILE A 257 -11.69 -23.68 11.66
C ILE A 257 -12.38 -24.84 10.94
N LEU A 258 -12.69 -24.69 9.65
CA LEU A 258 -13.32 -25.75 8.85
C LEU A 258 -12.40 -26.97 8.71
N ASN A 259 -11.11 -26.76 8.52
CA ASN A 259 -10.11 -27.79 8.22
C ASN A 259 -9.55 -28.51 9.46
N TYR A 260 -9.70 -27.93 10.67
CA TYR A 260 -9.15 -28.50 11.90
C TYR A 260 -10.21 -28.98 12.90
N ASN A 261 -9.86 -29.96 13.71
CA ASN A 261 -10.47 -30.26 15.01
C ASN A 261 -9.38 -30.66 16.02
N LEU A 262 -9.76 -30.97 17.25
CA LEU A 262 -8.77 -31.28 18.29
C LEU A 262 -7.99 -32.57 17.98
N ASP A 263 -8.68 -33.62 17.50
CA ASP A 263 -8.13 -34.99 17.45
C ASP A 263 -7.78 -35.50 16.04
N GLY A 264 -8.15 -34.79 14.97
CA GLY A 264 -7.89 -35.16 13.58
C GLY A 264 -8.95 -36.05 12.92
N SER A 265 -10.18 -36.11 13.45
CA SER A 265 -11.23 -37.00 12.92
C SER A 265 -12.00 -36.39 11.74
N GLN A 266 -12.73 -37.21 10.96
CA GLN A 266 -13.60 -36.75 9.86
C GLN A 266 -12.86 -35.95 8.77
N SER A 267 -11.70 -36.48 8.34
CA SER A 267 -10.82 -35.88 7.33
C SER A 267 -10.33 -34.45 7.66
N LYS A 268 -10.31 -34.10 8.95
CA LYS A 268 -9.79 -32.82 9.45
C LYS A 268 -8.40 -33.00 10.04
N LYS A 269 -7.60 -31.94 10.00
CA LYS A 269 -6.29 -31.88 10.64
C LYS A 269 -6.45 -31.78 12.17
N LYS A 270 -5.44 -32.27 12.88
CA LYS A 270 -5.41 -32.36 14.36
C LYS A 270 -4.72 -31.13 14.94
N LEU A 271 -5.39 -30.39 15.84
CA LEU A 271 -4.78 -29.27 16.58
C LEU A 271 -3.87 -29.76 17.72
N ASN A 272 -4.10 -30.96 18.23
CA ASN A 272 -3.33 -31.53 19.34
C ASN A 272 -1.94 -32.03 18.93
N ILE A 273 -1.44 -31.62 17.76
CA ILE A 273 -0.03 -31.76 17.35
C ILE A 273 0.81 -30.55 17.76
N PHE A 274 0.17 -29.40 18.04
CA PHE A 274 0.82 -28.14 18.41
C PHE A 274 1.00 -28.10 19.93
N GLU A 275 2.20 -28.46 20.38
CA GLU A 275 2.49 -28.77 21.79
C GLU A 275 2.55 -27.54 22.69
N ASN A 276 2.79 -26.34 22.13
CA ASN A 276 2.89 -25.10 22.90
C ASN A 276 1.63 -24.25 22.75
N PHE A 277 1.14 -24.12 21.52
CA PHE A 277 0.00 -23.29 21.16
C PHE A 277 -1.32 -23.85 21.68
N LEU A 278 -1.60 -25.15 21.51
CA LEU A 278 -2.89 -25.70 21.95
C LEU A 278 -3.05 -25.62 23.48
N PRO A 279 -2.06 -25.97 24.31
CA PRO A 279 -2.17 -25.78 25.76
C PRO A 279 -2.38 -24.31 26.16
N ALA A 280 -1.68 -23.37 25.53
CA ALA A 280 -1.88 -21.94 25.76
C ALA A 280 -3.32 -21.51 25.42
N LEU A 281 -3.83 -21.97 24.28
CA LEU A 281 -5.21 -21.69 23.86
C LEU A 281 -6.24 -22.31 24.81
N LEU A 282 -6.03 -23.55 25.27
CA LEU A 282 -6.94 -24.20 26.22
C LEU A 282 -6.94 -23.49 27.57
N ASN A 283 -5.78 -22.98 28.02
CA ASN A 283 -5.70 -22.15 29.21
C ASN A 283 -6.53 -20.86 29.01
N ALA A 284 -6.34 -20.15 27.89
CA ALA A 284 -7.11 -18.96 27.58
C ALA A 284 -8.63 -19.23 27.54
N VAL A 285 -9.06 -20.33 26.90
CA VAL A 285 -10.47 -20.74 26.85
C VAL A 285 -11.02 -21.02 28.26
N SER A 286 -10.23 -21.66 29.14
CA SER A 286 -10.65 -21.94 30.52
C SER A 286 -10.89 -20.66 31.33
N GLN A 287 -10.17 -19.58 31.03
CA GLN A 287 -10.38 -18.29 31.70
C GLN A 287 -11.64 -17.57 31.19
N VAL A 288 -11.99 -17.73 29.90
CA VAL A 288 -13.15 -17.07 29.30
C VAL A 288 -14.46 -17.84 29.53
N GLU A 289 -14.41 -19.17 29.55
CA GLU A 289 -15.55 -20.04 29.87
C GLU A 289 -15.20 -20.99 31.03
N PRO A 290 -15.08 -20.48 32.27
CA PRO A 290 -14.64 -21.29 33.42
C PRO A 290 -15.64 -22.38 33.84
N THR A 291 -16.90 -22.26 33.43
CA THR A 291 -17.97 -23.21 33.81
C THR A 291 -18.00 -24.47 32.94
N VAL A 292 -17.22 -24.53 31.85
CA VAL A 292 -17.20 -25.66 30.91
C VAL A 292 -15.75 -26.10 30.70
N PRO A 293 -15.46 -27.42 30.65
CA PRO A 293 -14.11 -27.87 30.33
C PRO A 293 -13.60 -27.28 29.01
N ALA A 294 -12.41 -26.68 29.02
CA ALA A 294 -11.90 -25.88 27.91
C ALA A 294 -11.92 -26.60 26.54
N LYS A 295 -11.56 -27.88 26.50
CA LYS A 295 -11.64 -28.71 25.28
C LYS A 295 -13.06 -28.80 24.72
N LYS A 296 -14.07 -28.94 25.59
CA LYS A 296 -15.49 -28.99 25.21
C LYS A 296 -15.97 -27.62 24.71
N ALA A 297 -15.60 -26.55 25.41
CA ALA A 297 -15.91 -25.16 25.02
C ALA A 297 -15.36 -24.83 23.63
N LEU A 298 -14.05 -25.08 23.41
CA LEU A 298 -13.38 -24.85 22.13
C LEU A 298 -14.00 -25.69 20.99
N THR A 299 -14.24 -26.98 21.23
CA THR A 299 -14.87 -27.87 20.23
C THR A 299 -16.27 -27.39 19.86
N LYS A 300 -17.08 -26.98 20.84
CA LYS A 300 -18.42 -26.45 20.63
C LYS A 300 -18.37 -25.16 19.80
N ALA A 301 -17.44 -24.26 20.11
CA ALA A 301 -17.26 -23.00 19.38
C ALA A 301 -16.91 -23.23 17.91
N MET A 302 -15.93 -24.09 17.62
CA MET A 302 -15.56 -24.46 16.25
C MET A 302 -16.73 -25.15 15.51
N ARG A 303 -17.51 -26.00 16.21
CA ARG A 303 -18.69 -26.66 15.64
C ARG A 303 -19.78 -25.65 15.27
N CYS A 304 -20.04 -24.65 16.10
CA CYS A 304 -20.99 -23.59 15.78
C CYS A 304 -20.59 -22.82 14.50
N VAL A 305 -19.30 -22.53 14.33
CA VAL A 305 -18.79 -21.89 13.10
C VAL A 305 -19.01 -22.79 11.87
N LYS A 306 -18.68 -24.08 11.97
CA LYS A 306 -18.91 -25.07 10.90
C LYS A 306 -20.38 -25.19 10.51
N ASN A 307 -21.27 -25.32 11.49
CA ASN A 307 -22.70 -25.43 11.25
C ASN A 307 -23.27 -24.18 10.57
N LEU A 308 -22.81 -22.99 10.99
CA LEU A 308 -23.21 -21.73 10.38
C LEU A 308 -22.74 -21.65 8.91
N HIS A 309 -21.53 -22.12 8.62
CA HIS A 309 -20.99 -22.18 7.27
C HIS A 309 -21.81 -23.11 6.36
N SER A 310 -22.12 -24.33 6.83
CA SER A 310 -22.97 -25.28 6.10
C SER A 310 -24.38 -24.73 5.83
N SER A 311 -24.98 -24.04 6.81
CA SER A 311 -26.29 -23.40 6.64
C SER A 311 -26.28 -22.29 5.58
N ARG A 312 -25.18 -21.52 5.48
CA ARG A 312 -25.03 -20.49 4.43
C ARG A 312 -24.89 -21.11 3.04
N LYS A 313 -24.09 -22.16 2.91
CA LYS A 313 -23.90 -22.90 1.64
C LYS A 313 -25.19 -23.55 1.14
N GLY A 314 -26.01 -24.09 2.04
CA GLY A 314 -27.32 -24.64 1.69
C GLY A 314 -28.30 -23.61 1.12
N LYS A 315 -28.24 -22.35 1.56
CA LYS A 315 -29.07 -21.26 1.04
C LYS A 315 -28.60 -20.73 -0.31
N THR A 316 -27.30 -20.80 -0.59
CA THR A 316 -26.72 -20.34 -1.88
C THR A 316 -26.97 -21.32 -3.02
N ASN A 317 -27.22 -22.60 -2.71
CA ASN A 317 -27.51 -23.64 -3.69
C ASN A 317 -29.03 -23.85 -3.94
N GLN A 318 -29.89 -23.03 -3.33
CA GLN A 318 -31.36 -23.07 -3.48
C GLN A 318 -31.93 -21.75 -4.03
N SER A 319 -31.07 -20.87 -4.54
CA SER A 319 -31.43 -19.65 -5.31
C SER A 319 -30.81 -19.76 -6.69
#